data_AF-A0A495IDY4-F1
#
_entry.id   AF-A0A495IDY4-F1
#
_cell.length_a   1.000
_cell.length_b   1.000
_cell.length_c   1.000
_cell.angle_alpha   90.00
_cell.angle_beta   90.00
_cell.angle_gamma   90.00
#
_symmetry.space_group_name_H-M   'P 1'
#
loop_
_entity.id
_entity.type
_entity.pdbx_description
1 polymer ?
#
loop_
_entity_poly.entity_id
_entity_poly.type
_entity_poly.pdbx_seq_one_letter_code
_entity_poly.pdbx_strand_id
1 'polypeptide(L)'
;MRDIVADVEARPLDPSDDPRRRYAGGVSPDGDLYDPQGVVLTVVAEEVAGSDAVRILRTDAGVRIAWEGCGCGGSPECRMSWLSPGDVEILRLAGSEPEVLGRGRTPSWIDVWRGEDGRRVLFAHGDVGWGDALA
;
A
#
# COMPACT_ATOMS: atom_id res chain seq x y z
N MET A 1 -5.92 -6.96 -54.71
CA MET A 1 -5.13 -6.64 -53.50
C MET A 1 -6.06 -6.92 -52.33
N ARG A 2 -5.89 -8.06 -51.64
CA ARG A 2 -6.84 -8.53 -50.60
C ARG A 2 -6.38 -7.99 -49.25
N ASP A 3 -7.28 -7.27 -48.59
CA ASP A 3 -7.20 -6.91 -47.17
C ASP A 3 -7.02 -8.17 -46.31
N ILE A 4 -6.03 -8.15 -45.44
CA ILE A 4 -5.90 -9.04 -44.28
C ILE A 4 -5.84 -8.11 -43.08
N VAL A 5 -6.99 -7.59 -42.67
CA VAL A 5 -7.15 -7.09 -41.29
C VAL A 5 -7.41 -8.34 -40.49
N ALA A 6 -6.37 -8.85 -39.81
CA ALA A 6 -6.52 -9.92 -38.86
C ALA A 6 -7.37 -9.40 -37.69
N ASP A 7 -8.60 -9.91 -37.60
CA ASP A 7 -9.37 -9.91 -36.36
C ASP A 7 -8.53 -10.61 -35.30
N VAL A 8 -7.85 -9.81 -34.48
CA VAL A 8 -7.40 -10.26 -33.17
C VAL A 8 -8.67 -10.32 -32.32
N GLU A 9 -9.40 -11.42 -32.46
CA GLU A 9 -10.48 -11.76 -31.55
C GLU A 9 -9.90 -11.75 -30.15
N ALA A 10 -10.32 -10.78 -29.35
CA ALA A 10 -9.94 -10.67 -27.95
C ALA A 10 -10.34 -11.96 -27.24
N ARG A 11 -9.39 -12.87 -27.05
CA ARG A 11 -9.58 -14.01 -26.14
C ARG A 11 -10.03 -13.42 -24.81
N PRO A 12 -11.16 -13.88 -24.23
CA PRO A 12 -11.50 -13.46 -22.90
C PRO A 12 -10.32 -13.81 -22.00
N LEU A 13 -9.74 -12.80 -21.35
CA LEU A 13 -8.71 -13.01 -20.34
C LEU A 13 -9.32 -13.95 -19.31
N ASP A 14 -8.60 -15.02 -18.98
CA ASP A 14 -8.98 -15.86 -17.85
C ASP A 14 -9.12 -14.92 -16.63
N PRO A 15 -10.19 -14.99 -15.82
CA PRO A 15 -10.30 -14.18 -14.61
C PRO A 15 -9.10 -14.32 -13.64
N SER A 16 -8.27 -15.36 -13.79
CA SER A 16 -6.99 -15.52 -13.09
C SER A 16 -5.81 -14.75 -13.69
N ASP A 17 -5.98 -14.14 -14.87
CA ASP A 17 -5.07 -13.17 -15.49
C ASP A 17 -5.35 -11.73 -15.10
N ASP A 18 -6.39 -11.47 -14.30
CA ASP A 18 -6.65 -10.14 -13.76
C ASP A 18 -5.54 -9.75 -12.75
N PRO A 19 -4.69 -8.75 -13.07
CA PRO A 19 -3.61 -8.32 -12.18
C PRO A 19 -4.13 -7.85 -10.83
N ARG A 20 -5.34 -7.29 -10.77
CA ARG A 20 -5.97 -6.85 -9.52
C ARG A 20 -6.16 -7.99 -8.53
N ARG A 21 -6.48 -9.19 -9.04
CA ARG A 21 -6.62 -10.39 -8.20
C ARG A 21 -5.27 -11.01 -7.88
N ARG A 22 -4.37 -11.04 -8.87
CA ARG A 22 -3.06 -11.67 -8.75
C ARG A 22 -2.15 -10.97 -7.74
N TYR A 23 -2.23 -9.64 -7.68
CA TYR A 23 -1.34 -8.80 -6.87
C TYR A 23 -2.04 -8.15 -5.69
N ALA A 24 -3.28 -8.54 -5.36
CA ALA A 24 -4.01 -7.97 -4.22
C ALA A 24 -3.15 -7.97 -2.94
N GLY A 25 -2.95 -6.78 -2.38
CA GLY A 25 -2.15 -6.53 -1.18
C GLY A 25 -0.64 -6.52 -1.39
N GLY A 26 -0.16 -6.53 -2.64
CA GLY A 26 1.25 -6.59 -2.99
C GLY A 26 1.61 -5.70 -4.19
N VAL A 27 2.80 -5.94 -4.74
CA VAL A 27 3.36 -5.15 -5.85
C VAL A 27 3.53 -6.03 -7.08
N SER A 28 3.12 -5.53 -8.25
CA SER A 28 3.31 -6.20 -9.53
C SER A 28 4.79 -6.14 -9.97
N PRO A 29 5.23 -6.99 -10.91
CA PRO A 29 6.56 -6.90 -11.52
C PRO A 29 6.87 -5.54 -12.17
N ASP A 30 5.83 -4.78 -12.55
CA ASP A 30 5.96 -3.45 -13.15
C ASP A 30 6.08 -2.33 -12.10
N GLY A 31 5.95 -2.67 -10.80
CA GLY A 31 6.07 -1.74 -9.68
C GLY A 31 4.75 -1.13 -9.19
N ASP A 32 3.60 -1.58 -9.71
CA ASP A 32 2.31 -1.11 -9.25
C ASP A 32 1.95 -1.73 -7.89
N LEU A 33 1.61 -0.89 -6.91
CA LEU A 33 1.11 -1.33 -5.61
C LEU A 33 -0.41 -1.52 -5.65
N TYR A 34 -0.90 -2.62 -5.08
CA TYR A 34 -2.32 -2.93 -4.96
C TYR A 34 -2.73 -3.09 -3.50
N ASP A 35 -3.90 -2.57 -3.15
CA ASP A 35 -4.51 -2.84 -1.85
C ASP A 35 -5.00 -4.31 -1.74
N PRO A 36 -5.39 -4.80 -0.54
CA PRO A 36 -5.87 -6.18 -0.36
C PRO A 36 -7.14 -6.54 -1.16
N GLN A 37 -7.78 -5.56 -1.79
CA GLN A 37 -8.98 -5.69 -2.61
C GLN A 37 -8.65 -5.60 -4.11
N GLY A 38 -7.37 -5.45 -4.46
CA GLY A 38 -6.89 -5.35 -5.84
C GLY A 38 -7.04 -3.94 -6.44
N VAL A 39 -7.25 -2.91 -5.64
CA VAL A 39 -7.28 -1.52 -6.12
C VAL A 39 -5.85 -1.02 -6.30
N VAL A 40 -5.55 -0.50 -7.48
CA VAL A 40 -4.24 0.11 -7.79
C VAL A 40 -4.08 1.37 -6.94
N LEU A 41 -2.90 1.54 -6.36
CA LEU A 41 -2.54 2.66 -5.51
C LEU A 41 -1.52 3.55 -6.24
N THR A 42 -1.67 4.87 -6.05
CA THR A 42 -0.68 5.86 -6.50
C THR A 42 -0.18 6.68 -5.33
N VAL A 43 1.12 6.93 -5.25
CA VAL A 43 1.70 7.82 -4.24
C VAL A 43 1.16 9.25 -4.42
N VAL A 44 0.78 9.90 -3.33
CA VAL A 44 0.27 11.28 -3.32
C VAL A 44 1.04 12.20 -2.37
N ALA A 45 1.78 11.64 -1.42
CA ALA A 45 2.78 12.34 -0.63
C ALA A 45 3.84 11.34 -0.18
N GLU A 46 5.10 11.73 -0.27
CA GLU A 46 6.26 10.93 0.15
C GLU A 46 6.82 11.45 1.47
N GLU A 47 7.39 10.54 2.27
CA GLU A 47 8.12 10.84 3.51
C GLU A 47 7.38 11.80 4.47
N VAL A 48 6.11 11.52 4.74
CA VAL A 48 5.28 12.35 5.63
C VAL A 48 5.69 12.22 7.10
N ALA A 49 5.54 13.31 7.85
CA ALA A 49 5.77 13.29 9.30
C ALA A 49 4.73 12.43 10.04
N GLY A 50 5.11 11.87 11.19
CA GLY A 50 4.19 11.06 12.02
C GLY A 50 2.92 11.80 12.44
N SER A 51 3.03 13.09 12.75
CA SER A 51 1.89 13.97 13.03
C SER A 51 0.90 14.09 11.86
N ASP A 52 1.38 14.09 10.62
CA ASP A 52 0.53 14.06 9.43
C ASP A 52 -0.16 12.71 9.24
N ALA A 53 0.56 11.62 9.51
CA ALA A 53 -0.01 10.27 9.50
C ALA A 53 -1.16 10.14 10.51
N VAL A 54 -0.99 10.64 11.74
CA VAL A 54 -2.05 10.67 12.76
C VAL A 54 -3.21 11.57 12.35
N ARG A 55 -2.93 12.74 11.76
CA ARG A 55 -3.98 13.64 11.26
C ARG A 55 -4.83 12.96 10.19
N ILE A 56 -4.20 12.25 9.24
CA ILE A 56 -4.92 11.46 8.23
C ILE A 56 -5.73 10.36 8.91
N LEU A 57 -5.13 9.60 9.82
CA LEU A 57 -5.80 8.51 10.55
C LEU A 57 -7.07 8.95 11.29
N ARG A 58 -7.05 10.15 11.88
CA ARG A 58 -8.19 10.72 12.60
C ARG A 58 -9.27 11.30 11.70
N THR A 59 -8.91 11.81 10.52
CA THR A 59 -9.84 12.53 9.64
C THR A 59 -10.42 11.66 8.53
N ASP A 60 -9.78 10.54 8.22
CA ASP A 60 -10.20 9.59 7.19
C ASP A 60 -10.59 8.24 7.82
N ALA A 61 -11.89 8.02 7.99
CA ALA A 61 -12.43 6.79 8.56
C ALA A 61 -12.12 5.54 7.70
N GLY A 62 -11.83 5.72 6.41
CA GLY A 62 -11.57 4.64 5.46
C GLY A 62 -10.08 4.36 5.22
N VAL A 63 -9.18 5.06 5.91
CA VAL A 63 -7.74 4.86 5.73
C VAL A 63 -7.32 3.43 6.08
N ARG A 64 -6.37 2.89 5.32
CA ARG A 64 -5.68 1.64 5.66
C ARG A 64 -4.22 1.89 5.96
N ILE A 65 -3.60 0.95 6.66
CA ILE A 65 -2.18 0.99 6.98
C ILE A 65 -1.53 -0.28 6.41
N ALA A 66 -0.51 -0.08 5.59
CA ALA A 66 0.38 -1.11 5.10
C ALA A 66 1.77 -0.92 5.73
N TRP A 67 2.50 -2.01 5.90
CA TRP A 67 3.87 -1.98 6.41
C TRP A 67 4.76 -2.99 5.68
N GLU A 68 5.98 -2.57 5.39
CA GLU A 68 7.06 -3.45 4.95
C GLU A 68 8.33 -3.22 5.77
N GLY A 69 8.85 -4.26 6.43
CA GLY A 69 10.06 -4.13 7.26
C GLY A 69 11.38 -4.07 6.48
N CYS A 70 11.41 -4.37 5.18
CA CYS A 70 12.66 -4.36 4.38
C CYS A 70 13.22 -2.94 4.17
N GLY A 71 12.36 -1.91 4.19
CA GLY A 71 12.74 -0.54 3.85
C GLY A 71 13.14 -0.34 2.39
N CYS A 72 12.54 -1.10 1.47
CA CYS A 72 12.97 -1.19 0.08
C CYS A 72 11.98 -0.53 -0.89
N GLY A 73 10.86 -0.01 -0.37
CA GLY A 73 9.90 0.77 -1.14
C GLY A 73 8.85 -0.06 -1.88
N GLY A 74 8.62 -1.31 -1.46
CA GLY A 74 7.61 -2.17 -2.05
C GLY A 74 8.08 -2.87 -3.33
N SER A 75 9.21 -3.58 -3.31
CA SER A 75 9.56 -4.47 -4.42
C SER A 75 8.68 -5.75 -4.44
N PRO A 76 8.56 -6.45 -5.58
CA PRO A 76 7.72 -7.65 -5.68
C PRO A 76 8.08 -8.77 -4.70
N GLU A 77 9.36 -8.86 -4.31
CA GLU A 77 9.85 -9.82 -3.31
C GLU A 77 9.53 -9.43 -1.86
N CYS A 78 8.97 -8.24 -1.63
CA CYS A 78 8.77 -7.72 -0.29
C CYS A 78 7.37 -7.97 0.23
N ARG A 79 7.35 -8.57 1.42
CA ARG A 79 6.14 -8.98 2.08
C ARG A 79 5.53 -7.78 2.80
N MET A 80 4.48 -7.25 2.19
CA MET A 80 3.62 -6.26 2.82
C MET A 80 2.69 -6.91 3.84
N SER A 81 2.57 -6.25 4.99
CA SER A 81 1.58 -6.57 6.01
C SER A 81 0.55 -5.47 6.05
N TRP A 82 -0.73 -5.85 5.99
CA TRP A 82 -1.84 -4.93 6.07
C TRP A 82 -2.48 -5.06 7.45
N LEU A 83 -2.60 -3.95 8.16
CA LEU A 83 -3.23 -3.94 9.46
C LEU A 83 -4.72 -4.26 9.33
N SER A 84 -5.25 -5.01 10.29
CA SER A 84 -6.68 -5.26 10.34
C SER A 84 -7.45 -3.96 10.63
N PRO A 85 -8.73 -3.86 10.25
CA PRO A 85 -9.55 -2.71 10.62
C PRO A 85 -9.59 -2.45 12.13
N GLY A 86 -9.48 -3.50 12.96
CA GLY A 86 -9.41 -3.39 14.41
C GLY A 86 -8.10 -2.74 14.88
N ASP A 87 -6.97 -3.13 14.32
CA ASP A 87 -5.66 -2.55 14.68
C ASP A 87 -5.58 -1.08 14.27
N VAL A 88 -6.12 -0.73 13.09
CA VAL A 88 -6.22 0.66 12.63
C VAL A 88 -7.09 1.49 13.59
N GLU A 89 -8.20 0.93 14.07
CA GLU A 89 -9.05 1.62 15.05
C GLU A 89 -8.36 1.78 16.41
N ILE A 90 -7.62 0.77 16.87
CA ILE A 90 -6.82 0.87 18.10
C ILE A 90 -5.80 2.01 17.99
N LEU A 91 -5.06 2.10 16.87
CA LEU A 91 -4.12 3.18 16.61
C LEU A 91 -4.83 4.54 16.55
N ARG A 92 -6.00 4.61 15.91
CA ARG A 92 -6.80 5.84 15.82
C ARG A 92 -7.22 6.34 17.20
N LEU A 93 -7.69 5.44 18.08
CA LEU A 93 -8.13 5.78 19.44
C LEU A 93 -6.95 6.12 20.36
N ALA A 94 -5.82 5.41 20.25
CA ALA A 94 -4.61 5.70 21.01
C ALA A 94 -4.03 7.07 20.62
N GLY A 95 -4.07 7.38 19.33
CA GLY A 95 -3.63 8.67 18.79
C GLY A 95 -2.12 8.90 18.86
N SER A 96 -1.33 7.85 19.14
CA SER A 96 0.13 7.86 19.12
C SER A 96 0.63 8.12 17.70
N GLU A 97 1.72 8.89 17.59
CA GLU A 97 2.41 9.09 16.32
C GLU A 97 3.29 7.88 15.99
N PRO A 98 3.42 7.50 14.71
CA PRO A 98 4.45 6.56 14.32
C PRO A 98 5.82 7.21 14.46
N GLU A 99 6.80 6.42 14.89
CA GLU A 99 8.18 6.83 15.05
C GLU A 99 9.06 6.05 14.07
N VAL A 100 9.85 6.77 13.28
CA VAL A 100 10.94 6.17 12.52
C VAL A 100 12.05 5.82 13.50
N LEU A 101 12.22 4.52 13.75
CA LEU A 101 13.19 4.00 14.71
C LEU A 101 14.57 4.04 14.03
N GLY A 102 15.28 5.16 14.16
CA GLY A 102 16.59 5.42 13.54
C GLY A 102 17.76 4.54 14.01
N ARG A 103 17.49 3.30 14.47
CA ARG A 103 18.48 2.31 14.90
C ARG A 103 18.69 1.18 13.88
N GLY A 104 17.92 1.17 12.78
CA GLY A 104 17.97 0.19 11.70
C GLY A 104 19.09 0.40 10.68
N ARG A 105 19.40 -0.65 9.91
CA ARG A 105 20.22 -0.55 8.68
C ARG A 105 19.36 -0.28 7.42
N THR A 106 18.05 -0.30 7.59
CA THR A 106 17.02 -0.21 6.56
C THR A 106 16.54 1.24 6.43
N PRO A 107 16.50 1.81 5.21
CA PRO A 107 15.85 3.09 4.99
C PRO A 107 14.40 3.02 5.50
N SER A 108 13.97 4.06 6.23
CA SER A 108 12.69 4.02 6.95
C SER A 108 11.95 5.34 6.82
N TRP A 109 10.69 5.29 6.38
CA TRP A 109 9.85 6.46 6.11
C TRP A 109 8.36 6.06 6.04
N ILE A 110 7.47 7.04 5.84
CA ILE A 110 6.04 6.81 5.69
C ILE A 110 5.55 7.57 4.46
N ASP A 111 4.84 6.90 3.58
CA ASP A 111 4.20 7.50 2.41
C ASP A 111 2.68 7.52 2.56
N VAL A 112 2.04 8.43 1.83
CA VAL A 112 0.59 8.46 1.63
C VAL A 112 0.30 8.07 0.20
N TRP A 113 -0.48 7.01 0.06
CA TRP A 113 -0.97 6.51 -1.21
C TRP A 113 -2.48 6.73 -1.32
N ARG A 114 -2.99 6.74 -2.53
CA ARG A 114 -4.42 6.85 -2.82
C ARG A 114 -4.84 5.80 -3.83
N GLY A 115 -5.90 5.07 -3.52
CA GLY A 115 -6.54 4.14 -4.46
C GLY A 115 -7.38 4.88 -5.51
N GLU A 116 -7.67 4.18 -6.61
CA GLU A 116 -8.64 4.65 -7.61
C GLU A 116 -10.03 4.92 -7.00
N ASP A 117 -10.37 4.24 -5.91
CA ASP A 117 -11.60 4.43 -5.13
C ASP A 117 -11.57 5.67 -4.19
N GLY A 118 -10.46 6.40 -4.18
CA GLY A 118 -10.25 7.62 -3.40
C GLY A 118 -9.78 7.38 -1.96
N ARG A 119 -9.75 6.13 -1.47
CA ARG A 119 -9.28 5.83 -0.11
C ARG A 119 -7.77 6.03 0.00
N ARG A 120 -7.33 6.50 1.17
CA ARG A 120 -5.91 6.66 1.46
C ARG A 120 -5.32 5.42 2.11
N VAL A 121 -4.04 5.20 1.85
CA VAL A 121 -3.21 4.22 2.53
C VAL A 121 -2.00 4.94 3.12
N LEU A 122 -1.75 4.72 4.40
CA LEU A 122 -0.47 5.08 5.03
C LEU A 122 0.45 3.88 4.89
N PHE A 123 1.53 4.03 4.14
CA PHE A 123 2.48 2.95 3.91
C PHE A 123 3.75 3.22 4.71
N ALA A 124 3.99 2.41 5.74
CA ALA A 124 5.18 2.48 6.57
C ALA A 124 6.30 1.58 6.02
N HIS A 125 7.49 2.14 5.87
CA HIS A 125 8.66 1.49 5.30
C HIS A 125 9.75 1.33 6.34
N GLY A 126 10.37 0.16 6.39
CA GLY A 126 11.51 -0.14 7.26
C GLY A 126 11.10 -0.21 8.73
N ASP A 127 11.97 0.33 9.58
CA ASP A 127 11.89 0.27 11.03
C ASP A 127 11.00 1.41 11.55
N VAL A 128 9.69 1.27 11.34
CA VAL A 128 8.66 2.21 11.82
C VAL A 128 7.89 1.56 12.96
N GLY A 129 7.99 2.15 14.15
CA GLY A 129 7.19 1.77 15.30
C GLY A 129 5.87 2.56 15.32
N TRP A 130 4.75 1.91 15.58
CA TRP A 130 3.47 2.60 15.75
C TRP A 130 2.60 1.86 16.75
N GLY A 131 2.61 2.35 18.00
CA GLY A 131 2.01 1.62 19.13
C GLY A 131 2.56 0.19 19.22
N ASP A 132 1.69 -0.76 19.55
CA ASP A 132 2.02 -2.20 19.57
C ASP A 132 1.70 -2.89 18.23
N ALA A 133 1.22 -2.13 17.22
CA ALA A 133 0.75 -2.70 15.95
C ALA A 133 1.88 -2.88 14.93
N LEU A 134 2.93 -2.07 15.02
CA LEU A 134 4.15 -2.17 14.21
C LEU A 134 5.36 -2.26 15.15
N ALA A 135 6.29 -3.17 14.84
CA ALA A 135 7.51 -3.42 15.60
C ALA A 135 8.70 -3.76 14.69
#